data_AF-A0A1M5R8E6-F1
#
_entry.id   AF-A0A1M5R8E6-F1
#
_cell.length_a   1.000
_cell.length_b   1.000
_cell.length_c   1.000
_cell.angle_alpha   90.00
_cell.angle_beta   90.00
_cell.angle_gamma   90.00
#
_symmetry.space_group_name_H-M   'P 1'
#
loop_
_entity.id
_entity.type
_entity.pdbx_description
1 polymer ?
#
loop_
_entity_poly.entity_id
_entity_poly.type
_entity_poly.pdbx_seq_one_letter_code
_entity_poly.pdbx_strand_id
1 'polypeptide(L)'
;MVVLYSALVMGALGLAFGLFLAYSNEKFKVEADPRVEMIINVLPGINCGACGYPGCEGYANAIVKKGDAIDKCLPGKKSGVQEKIKEILDSNK
;
A
#
# COMPACT_ATOMS: atom_id res chain seq x y z
N MET A 1 -25.47 21.88 -31.81
CA MET A 1 -26.35 21.02 -30.98
C MET A 1 -25.64 19.74 -30.55
N VAL A 2 -25.06 18.97 -31.49
CA VAL A 2 -24.26 17.76 -31.18
C VAL A 2 -23.14 18.03 -30.15
N VAL A 3 -22.38 19.11 -30.31
CA VAL A 3 -21.29 19.48 -29.38
C VAL A 3 -21.78 19.67 -27.94
N LEU A 4 -22.95 20.30 -27.76
CA LEU A 4 -23.53 20.53 -26.45
C LEU A 4 -23.98 19.22 -25.80
N TYR A 5 -24.63 18.34 -26.56
CA TYR A 5 -25.02 17.02 -26.06
C TYR A 5 -23.82 16.14 -25.70
N SER A 6 -22.77 16.12 -26.53
CA SER A 6 -21.54 15.38 -26.23
C SER A 6 -20.88 15.87 -24.94
N ALA A 7 -20.79 17.19 -24.76
CA ALA A 7 -20.23 17.78 -23.54
C ALA A 7 -21.07 17.41 -22.29
N LEU A 8 -22.40 17.44 -22.41
CA LEU A 8 -23.31 17.11 -21.32
C LEU A 8 -23.21 15.64 -20.91
N VAL A 9 -23.16 14.73 -21.89
CA VAL A 9 -23.04 13.28 -21.64
C VAL A 9 -21.69 12.95 -21.02
N MET A 10 -20.58 13.49 -21.54
CA MET A 10 -19.25 13.26 -20.96
C MET A 10 -19.15 13.84 -19.54
N GLY A 11 -19.68 15.04 -19.32
CA GLY A 11 -19.71 15.65 -17.99
C GLY A 11 -20.52 14.84 -16.98
N ALA A 12 -21.70 14.36 -17.39
CA ALA A 12 -22.56 13.53 -16.55
C ALA A 12 -21.88 12.20 -16.18
N LEU A 13 -21.25 11.53 -17.15
CA LEU A 13 -20.51 10.29 -16.90
C LEU A 13 -19.30 10.52 -15.99
N GLY A 14 -18.53 11.59 -16.23
CA GLY A 14 -17.39 11.94 -15.39
C GLY A 14 -17.80 12.19 -13.94
N LEU A 15 -18.87 12.94 -13.72
CA LEU A 15 -19.42 13.17 -12.39
C LEU A 15 -19.94 11.88 -11.75
N ALA A 16 -20.68 11.05 -12.50
CA ALA A 16 -21.20 9.78 -12.00
C ALA A 16 -20.09 8.84 -11.54
N PHE A 17 -19.06 8.63 -12.38
CA PHE A 17 -17.93 7.79 -12.03
C PHE A 17 -17.06 8.39 -10.93
N GLY A 18 -16.85 9.71 -10.93
CA GLY A 18 -16.11 10.40 -9.86
C GLY A 18 -16.77 10.21 -8.50
N LEU A 19 -18.09 10.41 -8.41
CA LEU A 19 -18.85 10.20 -7.18
C LEU A 19 -18.84 8.73 -6.76
N PHE A 20 -18.98 7.80 -7.71
CA PHE A 20 -18.93 6.37 -7.44
C PHE A 20 -17.57 5.93 -6.88
N LEU A 21 -16.46 6.40 -7.45
CA LEU A 21 -15.11 6.12 -6.97
C LEU A 21 -14.85 6.75 -5.60
N ALA A 22 -15.29 7.99 -5.39
CA ALA A 22 -15.17 8.67 -4.09
C ALA A 22 -15.90 7.91 -2.98
N TYR A 23 -17.14 7.47 -3.25
CA TYR A 23 -17.90 6.62 -2.33
C TYR A 23 -17.19 5.29 -2.05
N SER A 24 -16.68 4.64 -3.10
CA SER A 24 -15.98 3.36 -2.96
C SER A 24 -14.70 3.50 -2.15
N ASN A 25 -13.94 4.57 -2.34
CA ASN A 25 -12.70 4.82 -1.60
C ASN A 25 -12.95 4.96 -0.09
N GLU A 26 -14.01 5.65 0.31
CA GLU A 26 -14.34 5.79 1.74
C GLU A 26 -14.93 4.50 2.30
N LYS A 27 -15.80 3.83 1.54
CA LYS A 27 -16.48 2.61 1.99
C LYS A 27 -15.54 1.42 2.15
N PHE A 28 -14.50 1.32 1.32
CA PHE A 28 -13.52 0.24 1.32
C PHE A 28 -12.16 0.65 1.90
N LYS A 29 -12.11 1.75 2.65
CA LYS A 29 -10.90 2.19 3.33
C LYS A 29 -10.47 1.12 4.34
N VAL A 30 -9.34 0.47 4.06
CA VAL A 30 -8.75 -0.52 4.97
C VAL A 30 -8.03 0.24 6.08
N GLU A 31 -8.35 -0.06 7.35
CA GLU A 31 -7.56 0.42 8.49
C GLU A 31 -6.15 -0.19 8.41
N ALA A 32 -5.18 0.65 8.07
CA ALA A 32 -3.79 0.26 8.02
C ALA A 32 -3.22 0.24 9.45
N ASP A 33 -2.62 -0.88 9.85
CA ASP A 33 -1.86 -0.95 11.09
C ASP A 33 -0.63 -0.01 10.95
N PRO A 34 -0.41 0.93 11.88
CA PRO A 34 0.66 1.92 11.79
C PRO A 34 2.05 1.27 11.67
N ARG A 35 2.22 0.05 12.18
CA ARG A 35 3.48 -0.71 12.05
C ARG A 35 3.78 -1.07 10.60
N VAL A 36 2.75 -1.29 9.77
CA VAL A 36 2.92 -1.59 8.34
C VAL A 36 3.55 -0.38 7.64
N GLU A 37 3.05 0.83 7.91
CA GLU A 37 3.56 2.06 7.32
C GLU A 37 5.02 2.34 7.78
N MET A 38 5.31 2.14 9.06
CA MET A 38 6.68 2.22 9.59
C MET A 38 7.63 1.25 8.88
N ILE A 39 7.19 0.00 8.67
CA ILE A 39 8.00 -1.01 7.97
C ILE A 39 8.18 -0.66 6.49
N ILE A 40 7.15 -0.13 5.81
CA ILE A 40 7.25 0.32 4.42
C ILE A 40 8.30 1.42 4.27
N ASN A 41 8.37 2.35 5.22
CA ASN A 41 9.32 3.46 5.19
C ASN A 41 10.78 3.04 5.37
N VAL A 42 11.05 1.89 6.01
CA VAL A 42 12.42 1.34 6.11
C VAL A 42 12.78 0.40 4.97
N LEU A 43 11.78 -0.11 4.24
CA LEU A 43 12.01 -0.94 3.05
C LEU A 43 12.52 -0.08 1.89
N PRO A 44 13.31 -0.64 0.96
CA PRO A 44 13.88 0.11 -0.16
C PRO A 44 12.86 0.55 -1.21
N GLY A 45 11.58 0.15 -1.12
CA GLY A 45 10.51 0.59 -2.03
C GLY A 45 10.59 0.08 -3.47
N ILE A 46 11.52 -0.84 -3.78
CA ILE A 46 11.78 -1.31 -5.16
C ILE A 46 10.67 -2.25 -5.67
N ASN A 47 9.87 -2.85 -4.78
CA ASN A 47 8.77 -3.75 -5.16
C ASN A 47 9.19 -4.93 -6.07
N CYS A 48 10.42 -5.46 -5.89
CA CYS A 48 10.98 -6.49 -6.76
C CYS A 48 10.40 -7.91 -6.58
N GLY A 49 9.60 -8.16 -5.53
CA GLY A 49 8.95 -9.45 -5.30
C GLY A 49 9.87 -10.59 -4.82
N ALA A 50 11.17 -10.35 -4.62
CA ALA A 50 12.13 -11.39 -4.23
C ALA A 50 11.82 -12.03 -2.85
N CYS A 51 11.06 -11.35 -1.99
CA CYS A 51 10.60 -11.87 -0.70
C CYS A 51 9.35 -12.76 -0.79
N GLY A 52 8.78 -12.96 -1.99
CA GLY A 52 7.58 -13.77 -2.22
C GLY A 52 6.24 -13.03 -2.08
N TYR A 53 6.27 -11.70 -1.98
CA TYR A 53 5.07 -10.86 -1.84
C TYR A 53 4.91 -9.86 -2.98
N PRO A 54 3.66 -9.47 -3.34
CA PRO A 54 3.40 -8.41 -4.30
C PRO A 54 3.76 -7.06 -3.66
N GLY A 55 5.03 -6.69 -3.78
CA GLY A 55 5.57 -5.41 -3.31
C GLY A 55 5.99 -5.35 -1.84
N CYS A 56 6.58 -4.21 -1.48
CA CYS A 56 7.07 -3.88 -0.14
C CYS A 56 5.91 -3.79 0.87
N GLU A 57 4.77 -3.23 0.46
CA GLU A 57 3.57 -3.18 1.29
C GLU A 57 3.00 -4.59 1.57
N GLY A 58 3.00 -5.47 0.57
CA GLY A 58 2.58 -6.86 0.75
C GLY A 58 3.45 -7.60 1.76
N TYR A 59 4.77 -7.37 1.70
CA TYR A 59 5.73 -7.93 2.66
C TYR A 59 5.56 -7.33 4.07
N ALA A 60 5.43 -6.01 4.19
CA ALA A 60 5.19 -5.34 5.47
C ALA A 60 3.90 -5.83 6.15
N ASN A 61 2.81 -5.98 5.38
CA ASN A 61 1.57 -6.58 5.87
C ASN A 61 1.77 -8.03 6.32
N ALA A 62 2.59 -8.83 5.63
CA ALA A 62 2.84 -10.21 6.02
C ALA A 62 3.64 -10.32 7.32
N ILE A 63 4.63 -9.45 7.53
CA ILE A 63 5.36 -9.37 8.79
C ILE A 63 4.41 -9.05 9.94
N VAL A 64 3.59 -7.99 9.80
CA VAL A 64 2.73 -7.51 10.89
C VAL A 64 1.53 -8.41 11.15
N LYS A 65 0.83 -8.85 10.09
CA LYS A 65 -0.43 -9.60 10.21
C LYS A 65 -0.25 -11.11 10.27
N LYS A 66 0.80 -11.65 9.65
CA LYS A 66 1.06 -13.09 9.56
C LYS A 66 2.29 -13.56 10.36
N GLY A 67 3.07 -12.63 10.92
CA GLY A 67 4.29 -12.96 11.68
C GLY A 67 5.39 -13.56 10.79
N ASP A 68 5.45 -13.18 9.51
CA ASP A 68 6.46 -13.72 8.61
C ASP A 68 7.87 -13.24 8.94
N ALA A 69 8.88 -13.98 8.47
CA ALA A 69 10.29 -13.67 8.74
C ALA A 69 10.69 -12.29 8.19
N ILE A 70 11.45 -11.55 8.99
CA ILE A 70 11.85 -10.15 8.73
C ILE A 70 13.08 -10.02 7.81
N ASP A 71 13.76 -11.12 7.50
CA ASP A 71 15.03 -11.19 6.78
C ASP A 71 14.89 -11.52 5.28
N LYS A 72 13.66 -11.59 4.74
CA LYS A 72 13.42 -11.96 3.33
C LYS A 72 13.69 -10.84 2.33
N CYS A 73 13.88 -9.60 2.78
CA CYS A 73 14.17 -8.48 1.89
C CYS A 73 15.63 -8.49 1.41
N LEU A 74 15.91 -9.25 0.34
CA LEU A 74 17.23 -9.38 -0.27
C LEU A 74 17.95 -8.03 -0.54
N PRO A 75 17.32 -7.02 -1.20
CA PRO A 75 17.98 -5.74 -1.43
C PRO A 75 18.19 -4.92 -0.15
N GLY A 76 17.38 -5.17 0.90
CA GLY A 76 17.47 -4.48 2.18
C GLY A 76 18.50 -5.08 3.15
N LYS A 77 19.03 -6.29 2.88
CA LYS A 77 19.97 -6.99 3.78
C LYS A 77 21.23 -6.17 4.06
N LYS A 78 21.85 -5.60 3.03
CA LYS A 78 23.07 -4.79 3.19
C LYS A 78 22.84 -3.45 3.90
N SER A 79 21.60 -2.97 3.88
CA SER A 79 21.21 -1.68 4.46
C SER A 79 20.68 -1.79 5.89
N GLY A 80 20.73 -2.98 6.50
CA GLY A 80 20.28 -3.21 7.87
C GLY A 80 18.77 -3.05 8.06
N VAL A 81 17.98 -3.37 7.02
CA VAL A 81 16.51 -3.22 7.09
C VAL A 81 15.90 -4.19 8.11
N GLN A 82 16.49 -5.38 8.26
CA GLN A 82 16.04 -6.39 9.20
C GLN A 82 16.07 -5.88 10.66
N GLU A 83 17.16 -5.23 11.05
CA GLU A 83 17.35 -4.68 12.39
C GLU A 83 16.32 -3.59 12.69
N LYS A 84 16.08 -2.69 11.73
CA LYS A 84 15.07 -1.63 11.86
C LYS A 84 13.65 -2.18 12.00
N ILE A 85 13.31 -3.22 11.23
CA ILE A 85 12.01 -3.89 11.35
C ILE A 85 11.86 -4.50 12.74
N LYS A 86 12.92 -5.12 13.27
CA LYS A 86 12.91 -5.68 14.62
C LYS A 86 12.64 -4.60 15.68
N GLU A 87 13.32 -3.45 15.60
CA GLU A 87 13.09 -2.31 16.51
C GLU A 87 11.63 -1.80 16.46
N ILE A 88 11.02 -1.75 15.27
CA ILE A 88 9.62 -1.32 15.10
C ILE A 88 8.65 -2.31 15.77
N LEU A 89 8.91 -3.61 15.67
CA LEU A 89 8.10 -4.65 16.29
C LEU A 89 8.27 -4.67 17.82
N ASP A 90 9.49 -4.46 18.32
CA ASP A 90 9.79 -4.47 19.76
C ASP A 90 9.27 -3.19 20.48
N SER A 91 9.28 -2.04 19.80
CA SER A 91 8.86 -0.74 20.38
C SER A 91 7.34 -0.55 20.50
N ASN A 92 6.54 -1.41 19.88
CA ASN A 92 5.07 -1.35 19.88
C ASN A 92 4.41 -2.55 20.60
N LYS A 93 5.10 -3.11 21.61
CA LYS A 93 4.57 -4.17 22.47
C LYS A 93 3.79 -3.61 23.65
#